data_AF-W7IYK6-F1
#
_entry.id   AF-W7IYK6-F1
#
_cell.length_a   1.000
_cell.length_b   1.000
_cell.length_c   1.000
_cell.angle_alpha   90.00
_cell.angle_beta   90.00
_cell.angle_gamma   90.00
#
_symmetry.space_group_name_H-M   'P 1'
#
loop_
_entity.id
_entity.type
_entity.pdbx_description
1 polymer ?
#
loop_
_entity_poly.entity_id
_entity_poly.type
_entity_poly.pdbx_seq_one_letter_code
_entity_poly.pdbx_strand_id
1 'polypeptide(L)'
;MDEFVRELVDLTGWRGSAYGPVAWDAVEADLGVELPADYKELLATFAPGTFNAANLNLGKAIVMPPYTAAGKPDHLHQFRTEMRELREWQEEHPEDVPHPIHPEPGGMIPWARAAREVLLWVREPGQSPDEWTIAVSNGGIWRFDKTVQVVEEFGCGAVEFLAGLVRGTTVSTVLAGDPENLTSPPLAARFPFRPVSEDDWWSMSTIPADDE
;
A
#
# COMPACT_ATOMS: atom_id res chain seq x y z
N MET A 1 -3.62 -15.65 -12.55
CA MET A 1 -4.49 -15.40 -11.40
C MET A 1 -4.01 -16.22 -10.24
N ASP A 2 -3.09 -15.58 -9.54
CA ASP A 2 -2.72 -15.83 -8.15
C ASP A 2 -3.95 -16.14 -7.26
N GLU A 3 -3.73 -16.89 -6.19
CA GLU A 3 -4.81 -17.35 -5.32
C GLU A 3 -5.40 -16.23 -4.45
N PHE A 4 -4.59 -15.29 -3.98
CA PHE A 4 -5.05 -14.15 -3.18
C PHE A 4 -5.71 -13.07 -4.05
N VAL A 5 -5.25 -12.87 -5.29
CA VAL A 5 -5.99 -12.04 -6.27
C VAL A 5 -7.37 -12.62 -6.55
N ARG A 6 -7.48 -13.95 -6.75
CA ARG A 6 -8.78 -14.63 -6.90
C ARG A 6 -9.64 -14.46 -5.65
N GLU A 7 -9.06 -14.68 -4.46
CA GLU A 7 -9.77 -14.54 -3.19
C GLU A 7 -10.31 -13.12 -3.02
N LEU A 8 -9.53 -12.09 -3.32
CA LEU A 8 -10.00 -10.71 -3.29
C LEU A 8 -11.19 -10.48 -4.23
N VAL A 9 -11.19 -11.05 -5.44
CA VAL A 9 -12.34 -10.96 -6.37
C VAL A 9 -13.60 -11.61 -5.78
N ASP A 10 -13.45 -12.74 -5.09
CA ASP A 10 -14.57 -13.45 -4.47
C ASP A 10 -15.07 -12.76 -3.19
N LEU A 11 -14.17 -12.31 -2.30
CA LEU A 11 -14.49 -11.56 -1.08
C LEU A 11 -15.14 -10.21 -1.38
N THR A 12 -14.65 -9.51 -2.41
CA THR A 12 -15.15 -8.17 -2.77
C THR A 12 -16.41 -8.21 -3.65
N GLY A 13 -16.67 -9.35 -4.31
CA GLY A 13 -17.69 -9.46 -5.34
C GLY A 13 -17.37 -8.60 -6.58
N TRP A 14 -16.11 -8.23 -6.81
CA TRP A 14 -15.71 -7.31 -7.89
C TRP A 14 -16.03 -7.87 -9.28
N ARG A 15 -16.56 -7.02 -10.16
CA ARG A 15 -16.97 -7.34 -11.54
C ARG A 15 -16.56 -6.28 -12.57
N GLY A 16 -15.78 -5.28 -12.17
CA GLY A 16 -15.18 -4.30 -13.06
C GLY A 16 -13.81 -4.74 -13.56
N SER A 17 -13.01 -3.79 -14.04
CA SER A 17 -11.63 -3.98 -14.49
C SER A 17 -10.74 -2.84 -14.01
N ALA A 18 -9.42 -2.99 -14.19
CA ALA A 18 -8.50 -1.85 -14.19
C ALA A 18 -8.83 -0.86 -15.33
N TYR A 19 -8.36 0.39 -15.19
CA TYR A 19 -8.59 1.46 -16.18
C TYR A 19 -7.59 1.48 -17.33
N GLY A 20 -6.51 0.71 -17.25
CA GLY A 20 -5.56 0.57 -18.35
C GLY A 20 -4.40 -0.37 -18.00
N PRO A 21 -3.58 -0.75 -18.98
CA PRO A 21 -2.34 -1.48 -18.74
C PRO A 21 -1.31 -0.56 -18.05
N VAL A 22 -0.57 -1.10 -17.09
CA VAL A 22 0.61 -0.44 -16.51
C VAL A 22 1.85 -0.89 -17.28
N ALA A 23 2.72 0.06 -17.65
CA ALA A 23 4.00 -0.22 -18.31
C ALA A 23 5.06 -0.66 -17.30
N TRP A 24 4.91 -1.88 -16.75
CA TRP A 24 5.74 -2.39 -15.65
C TRP A 24 7.24 -2.34 -15.94
N ASP A 25 7.70 -2.71 -17.14
CA ASP A 25 9.11 -2.60 -17.54
C ASP A 25 9.70 -1.19 -17.32
N ALA A 26 8.90 -0.14 -17.52
CA ALA A 26 9.33 1.25 -17.31
C ALA A 26 9.28 1.66 -15.83
N VAL A 27 8.29 1.15 -15.08
CA VAL A 27 8.18 1.34 -13.62
C VAL A 27 9.37 0.71 -12.90
N GLU A 28 9.68 -0.54 -13.25
CA GLU A 28 10.74 -1.33 -12.62
C GLU A 28 12.14 -0.82 -13.03
N ALA A 29 12.28 -0.26 -14.24
CA ALA A 29 13.50 0.43 -14.67
C ALA A 29 13.73 1.75 -13.93
N ASP A 30 12.69 2.52 -13.63
CA ASP A 30 12.78 3.79 -12.87
C ASP A 30 13.03 3.52 -11.37
N LEU A 31 12.30 2.56 -10.80
CA LEU A 31 12.47 2.09 -9.42
C LEU A 31 13.78 1.30 -9.21
N GLY A 32 14.42 0.85 -10.29
CA GLY A 32 15.66 0.08 -10.30
C GLY A 32 15.53 -1.35 -9.75
N VAL A 33 14.31 -1.85 -9.57
CA VAL A 33 14.00 -3.16 -8.95
C VAL A 33 12.72 -3.74 -9.56
N GLU A 34 12.66 -5.07 -9.66
CA GLU A 34 11.42 -5.77 -10.03
C GLU A 34 10.42 -5.77 -8.86
N LEU A 35 9.12 -5.73 -9.17
CA LEU A 35 8.01 -5.78 -8.23
C LEU A 35 7.33 -7.16 -8.21
N PRO A 36 6.67 -7.55 -7.09
CA PRO A 36 5.99 -8.83 -6.96
C PRO A 36 4.96 -9.09 -8.08
N ALA A 37 4.90 -10.33 -8.54
CA ALA A 37 4.05 -10.71 -9.67
C ALA A 37 2.55 -10.66 -9.32
N ASP A 38 2.20 -11.00 -8.07
CA ASP A 38 0.84 -10.94 -7.52
C ASP A 38 0.30 -9.50 -7.48
N TYR A 39 1.13 -8.52 -7.09
CA TYR A 39 0.78 -7.10 -7.07
C TYR A 39 0.52 -6.55 -8.48
N LYS A 40 1.35 -6.96 -9.45
CA LYS A 40 1.15 -6.60 -10.87
C LYS A 40 -0.15 -7.20 -11.41
N GLU A 41 -0.55 -8.40 -10.98
CA GLU A 41 -1.84 -9.00 -11.34
C GLU A 41 -3.03 -8.39 -10.58
N LEU A 42 -2.86 -7.98 -9.32
CA LEU A 42 -3.86 -7.25 -8.53
C LEU A 42 -4.28 -5.97 -9.28
N LEU A 43 -3.29 -5.17 -9.70
CA LEU A 43 -3.51 -3.92 -10.44
C LEU A 43 -3.95 -4.10 -11.89
N ALA A 44 -3.79 -5.30 -12.47
CA ALA A 44 -4.43 -5.66 -13.74
C ALA A 44 -5.91 -6.07 -13.56
N THR A 45 -6.30 -6.47 -12.35
CA THR A 45 -7.64 -7.01 -12.03
C THR A 45 -8.57 -5.95 -11.44
N PHE A 46 -8.06 -5.12 -10.53
CA PHE A 46 -8.82 -4.09 -9.82
C PHE A 46 -8.57 -2.70 -10.38
N ALA A 47 -9.61 -1.87 -10.36
CA ALA A 47 -9.44 -0.42 -10.48
C ALA A 47 -8.66 0.13 -9.26
N PRO A 48 -8.00 1.30 -9.38
CA PRO A 48 -7.55 2.04 -8.20
C PRO A 48 -8.68 2.20 -7.19
N GLY A 49 -8.42 1.97 -5.90
CA GLY A 49 -9.49 1.93 -4.91
C GLY A 49 -9.07 1.64 -3.49
N THR A 50 -10.06 1.68 -2.60
CA THR A 50 -9.93 1.40 -1.17
C THR A 50 -10.48 0.01 -0.85
N PHE A 51 -9.62 -0.86 -0.35
CA PHE A 51 -10.00 -2.11 0.32
C PHE A 51 -10.24 -1.82 1.80
N ASN A 52 -11.39 -2.23 2.35
CA ASN A 52 -11.77 -1.98 3.74
C ASN A 52 -11.61 -3.25 4.57
N ALA A 53 -10.98 -3.15 5.74
CA ALA A 53 -10.82 -4.29 6.63
C ALA A 53 -12.17 -4.73 7.22
N ALA A 54 -12.39 -6.04 7.36
CA ALA A 54 -13.65 -6.56 7.91
C ALA A 54 -13.79 -6.43 9.43
N ASN A 55 -12.67 -6.17 10.13
CA ASN A 55 -12.52 -6.26 11.59
C ASN A 55 -11.91 -5.00 12.24
N LEU A 56 -11.53 -3.97 11.47
CA LEU A 56 -10.92 -2.72 11.98
C LEU A 56 -11.77 -1.50 11.57
N ASN A 57 -12.33 -0.77 12.53
CA ASN A 57 -13.32 0.29 12.29
C ASN A 57 -12.89 1.34 11.24
N LEU A 58 -11.61 1.71 11.22
CA LEU A 58 -11.00 2.64 10.27
C LEU A 58 -9.93 2.00 9.36
N GLY A 59 -9.64 0.70 9.54
CA GLY A 59 -8.57 0.01 8.84
C GLY A 59 -8.91 -0.20 7.36
N LYS A 60 -8.00 0.21 6.49
CA LYS A 60 -8.15 0.18 5.03
C LYS A 60 -6.78 0.19 4.35
N ALA A 61 -6.76 -0.23 3.09
CA ALA A 61 -5.62 -0.02 2.19
C ALA A 61 -6.12 0.60 0.89
N ILE A 62 -5.55 1.75 0.52
CA ILE A 62 -5.76 2.44 -0.75
C ILE A 62 -4.65 1.96 -1.69
N VAL A 63 -5.03 1.19 -2.69
CA VAL A 63 -4.14 0.56 -3.68
C VAL A 63 -4.42 1.23 -5.02
N MET A 64 -3.38 1.73 -5.67
CA MET A 64 -3.48 2.50 -6.90
C MET A 64 -2.27 2.18 -7.79
N PRO A 65 -2.43 2.14 -9.12
CA PRO A 65 -1.30 1.96 -10.02
C PRO A 65 -0.39 3.20 -10.02
N PRO A 66 0.84 3.09 -10.56
CA PRO A 66 1.76 4.22 -10.69
C PRO A 66 1.11 5.45 -11.33
N TYR A 67 1.48 6.63 -10.85
CA TYR A 67 1.05 7.90 -11.43
C TYR A 67 1.76 8.11 -12.78
N THR A 68 1.21 8.98 -13.63
CA THR A 68 1.88 9.45 -14.84
C THR A 68 2.41 10.86 -14.61
N ALA A 69 3.69 10.97 -14.24
CA ALA A 69 4.40 12.24 -14.06
C ALA A 69 5.20 12.59 -15.32
N ALA A 70 5.04 13.81 -15.84
CA ALA A 70 5.70 14.28 -17.06
C ALA A 70 5.58 13.31 -18.26
N GLY A 71 4.45 12.58 -18.36
CA GLY A 71 4.19 11.60 -19.43
C GLY A 71 4.87 10.24 -19.25
N LYS A 72 5.41 9.92 -18.07
CA LYS A 72 6.04 8.63 -17.73
C LYS A 72 5.40 8.04 -16.46
N PRO A 73 5.39 6.70 -16.29
CA PRO A 73 4.96 6.13 -15.03
C PRO A 73 6.00 6.42 -13.92
N ASP A 74 5.52 6.93 -12.78
CA ASP A 74 6.28 7.12 -11.53
C ASP A 74 5.49 6.45 -10.40
N HIS A 75 6.05 5.38 -9.83
CA HIS A 75 5.43 4.62 -8.75
C HIS A 75 5.51 5.33 -7.40
N LEU A 76 6.58 6.09 -7.18
CA LEU A 76 6.87 6.77 -5.91
C LEU A 76 6.15 8.11 -5.76
N HIS A 77 5.73 8.74 -6.88
CA HIS A 77 5.04 10.04 -6.89
C HIS A 77 3.93 10.13 -5.84
N GLN A 78 3.05 9.13 -5.84
CA GLN A 78 1.85 9.06 -5.00
C GLN A 78 2.15 8.92 -3.49
N PHE A 79 3.40 8.60 -3.14
CA PHE A 79 3.89 8.37 -1.77
C PHE A 79 4.98 9.37 -1.34
N ARG A 80 5.26 10.42 -2.13
CA ARG A 80 6.37 11.38 -1.88
C ARG A 80 6.29 12.03 -0.49
N THR A 81 5.08 12.31 0.02
CA THR A 81 4.87 12.89 1.36
C THR A 81 5.14 11.87 2.45
N GLU A 82 4.48 10.72 2.38
CA GLU A 82 4.56 9.63 3.35
C GLU A 82 6.00 9.11 3.49
N MET A 83 6.71 8.96 2.37
CA MET A 83 8.12 8.54 2.36
C MET A 83 9.09 9.63 2.83
N ARG A 84 8.73 10.92 2.75
CA ARG A 84 9.52 11.99 3.37
C ARG A 84 9.34 11.97 4.89
N GLU A 85 8.08 11.97 5.35
CA GLU A 85 7.75 11.96 6.78
C GLU A 85 8.32 10.74 7.51
N LEU A 86 8.37 9.56 6.85
CA LEU A 86 8.99 8.36 7.42
C LEU A 86 10.52 8.45 7.54
N ARG A 87 11.21 9.12 6.59
CA ARG A 87 12.66 9.37 6.68
C ARG A 87 12.98 10.39 7.76
N GLU A 88 12.24 11.50 7.80
CA GLU A 88 12.35 12.52 8.86
C GLU A 88 12.16 11.86 10.25
N TRP A 89 11.18 10.94 10.38
CA TRP A 89 11.01 10.15 11.61
C TRP A 89 12.21 9.24 11.91
N GLN A 90 12.72 8.50 10.91
CA GLN A 90 13.86 7.60 11.08
C GLN A 90 15.16 8.33 11.47
N GLU A 91 15.38 9.56 10.98
CA GLU A 91 16.53 10.39 11.35
C GLU A 91 16.50 10.79 12.84
N GLU A 92 15.33 11.09 13.39
CA GLU A 92 15.15 11.45 14.81
C GLU A 92 15.03 10.22 15.74
N HIS A 93 14.48 9.11 15.22
CA HIS A 93 14.11 7.89 15.96
C HIS A 93 14.49 6.61 15.20
N PRO A 94 15.79 6.33 14.99
CA PRO A 94 16.24 5.17 14.20
C PRO A 94 15.86 3.81 14.83
N GLU A 95 15.60 3.76 16.14
CA GLU A 95 15.11 2.57 16.83
C GLU A 95 13.65 2.20 16.50
N ASP A 96 12.84 3.18 16.09
CA ASP A 96 11.43 2.99 15.73
C ASP A 96 11.27 2.48 14.28
N VAL A 97 12.29 2.68 13.43
CA VAL A 97 12.29 2.30 12.00
C VAL A 97 13.64 1.62 11.67
N PRO A 98 13.81 0.31 11.94
CA PRO A 98 15.11 -0.36 11.84
C PRO A 98 15.55 -0.70 10.40
N HIS A 99 14.64 -0.62 9.43
CA HIS A 99 14.91 -0.96 8.02
C HIS A 99 15.34 0.26 7.21
N PRO A 100 16.29 0.13 6.26
CA PRO A 100 16.59 1.20 5.31
C PRO A 100 15.35 1.59 4.50
N ILE A 101 15.35 2.80 3.94
CA ILE A 101 14.22 3.32 3.14
C ILE A 101 14.69 3.53 1.69
N HIS A 102 13.93 3.05 0.70
CA HIS A 102 14.28 3.24 -0.72
C HIS A 102 14.53 4.73 -1.02
N PRO A 103 15.61 5.14 -1.73
CA PRO A 103 16.45 4.34 -2.63
C PRO A 103 17.67 3.65 -1.99
N GLU A 104 17.77 3.57 -0.66
CA GLU A 104 18.87 2.84 -0.03
C GLU A 104 18.87 1.34 -0.41
N PRO A 105 20.03 0.66 -0.46
CA PRO A 105 20.11 -0.77 -0.77
C PRO A 105 19.31 -1.62 0.23
N GLY A 106 18.43 -2.49 -0.28
CA GLY A 106 17.46 -3.24 0.56
C GLY A 106 16.32 -2.38 1.12
N GLY A 107 16.29 -1.08 0.83
CA GLY A 107 15.34 -0.15 1.43
C GLY A 107 13.89 -0.46 1.09
N MET A 108 13.01 -0.23 2.09
CA MET A 108 11.57 -0.45 2.00
C MET A 108 10.93 0.39 0.88
N ILE A 109 9.96 -0.19 0.18
CA ILE A 109 9.26 0.44 -0.97
C ILE A 109 7.76 0.49 -0.68
N PRO A 110 7.10 1.66 -0.84
CA PRO A 110 5.66 1.78 -0.61
C PRO A 110 4.84 1.11 -1.72
N TRP A 111 3.70 0.52 -1.38
CA TRP A 111 2.80 -0.15 -2.34
C TRP A 111 1.32 0.22 -2.16
N ALA A 112 0.95 0.68 -0.97
CA ALA A 112 -0.36 1.22 -0.64
C ALA A 112 -0.24 2.23 0.51
N ARG A 113 -1.34 2.96 0.76
CA ARG A 113 -1.46 3.87 1.91
C ARG A 113 -2.83 3.75 2.56
N ALA A 114 -2.99 4.21 3.78
CA ALA A 114 -4.26 4.25 4.50
C ALA A 114 -4.71 5.70 4.72
N ALA A 115 -5.00 6.11 5.96
CA ALA A 115 -5.40 7.50 6.25
C ALA A 115 -4.19 8.37 6.62
N ARG A 116 -3.21 7.78 7.30
CA ARG A 116 -1.93 8.38 7.69
C ARG A 116 -0.77 7.40 7.52
N GLU A 117 -1.10 6.13 7.36
CA GLU A 117 -0.18 5.01 7.40
C GLU A 117 0.27 4.67 5.97
N VAL A 118 1.54 4.30 5.81
CA VAL A 118 2.08 3.78 4.55
C VAL A 118 2.32 2.29 4.68
N LEU A 119 1.94 1.53 3.66
CA LEU A 119 2.18 0.10 3.57
C LEU A 119 3.35 -0.13 2.62
N LEU A 120 4.34 -0.86 3.12
CA LEU A 120 5.68 -0.98 2.57
C LEU A 120 6.01 -2.46 2.34
N TRP A 121 6.77 -2.75 1.30
CA TRP A 121 7.49 -4.01 1.16
C TRP A 121 8.79 -3.94 1.96
N VAL A 122 9.01 -4.94 2.81
CA VAL A 122 10.29 -5.24 3.46
C VAL A 122 10.99 -6.33 2.64
N ARG A 123 12.29 -6.14 2.41
CA ARG A 123 13.06 -6.95 1.47
C ARG A 123 14.53 -7.01 1.84
N GLU A 124 15.15 -8.17 1.63
CA GLU A 124 16.60 -8.34 1.79
C GLU A 124 17.33 -8.22 0.44
N PRO A 125 18.60 -7.75 0.42
CA PRO A 125 19.40 -7.69 -0.81
C PRO A 125 19.55 -9.08 -1.48
N GLY A 126 19.00 -9.22 -2.68
CA GLY A 126 19.05 -10.46 -3.47
C GLY A 126 17.89 -11.43 -3.22
N GLN A 127 16.94 -11.09 -2.36
CA GLN A 127 15.68 -11.83 -2.18
C GLN A 127 14.76 -11.65 -3.41
N SER A 128 14.00 -12.69 -3.76
CA SER A 128 13.00 -12.60 -4.85
C SER A 128 11.90 -11.59 -4.50
N PRO A 129 11.38 -10.79 -5.45
CA PRO A 129 10.23 -9.92 -5.22
C PRO A 129 9.02 -10.66 -4.63
N ASP A 130 8.75 -11.87 -5.13
CA ASP A 130 7.62 -12.70 -4.68
C ASP A 130 7.81 -13.27 -3.25
N GLU A 131 8.95 -13.04 -2.61
CA GLU A 131 9.23 -13.41 -1.21
C GLU A 131 9.20 -12.20 -0.25
N TRP A 132 8.99 -10.98 -0.74
CA TRP A 132 8.99 -9.77 0.08
C TRP A 132 7.81 -9.74 1.07
N THR A 133 8.10 -9.34 2.30
CA THR A 133 7.14 -9.25 3.41
C THR A 133 6.59 -7.83 3.54
N ILE A 134 5.61 -7.61 4.43
CA ILE A 134 4.96 -6.30 4.59
C ILE A 134 5.32 -5.63 5.90
N ALA A 135 5.56 -4.32 5.84
CA ALA A 135 5.52 -3.41 6.98
C ALA A 135 4.36 -2.43 6.82
N VAL A 136 3.63 -2.15 7.90
CA VAL A 136 2.74 -0.99 8.01
C VAL A 136 3.43 0.03 8.89
N SER A 137 3.53 1.28 8.45
CA SER A 137 4.09 2.36 9.26
C SER A 137 3.14 3.53 9.48
N ASN A 138 3.10 4.05 10.72
CA ASN A 138 2.51 5.36 11.07
C ASN A 138 3.58 6.47 11.28
N GLY A 139 4.83 6.21 10.88
CA GLY A 139 5.95 7.13 11.06
C GLY A 139 5.74 8.41 10.26
N GLY A 140 5.59 9.52 10.97
CA GLY A 140 5.36 10.84 10.39
C GLY A 140 4.78 11.83 11.38
N ILE A 141 4.59 13.08 10.93
CA ILE A 141 4.22 14.21 11.82
C ILE A 141 2.80 14.08 12.41
N TRP A 142 1.99 13.16 11.87
CA TRP A 142 0.60 12.92 12.24
C TRP A 142 0.40 11.71 13.18
N ARG A 143 1.47 11.12 13.74
CA ARG A 143 1.38 10.05 14.75
C ARG A 143 0.66 10.54 16.02
N PHE A 144 -0.49 9.95 16.33
CA PHE A 144 -1.31 10.34 17.49
C PHE A 144 -0.85 9.72 18.82
N ASP A 145 -0.49 8.44 18.81
CA ASP A 145 -0.19 7.67 20.01
C ASP A 145 1.26 7.19 20.01
N LYS A 146 1.95 7.44 21.13
CA LYS A 146 3.34 7.01 21.35
C LYS A 146 3.45 5.57 21.90
N THR A 147 2.33 4.95 22.25
CA THR A 147 2.26 3.55 22.72
C THR A 147 2.08 2.54 21.59
N VAL A 148 1.54 2.98 20.45
CA VAL A 148 1.51 2.19 19.21
C VAL A 148 2.90 2.23 18.58
N GLN A 149 3.44 1.06 18.21
CA GLN A 149 4.72 0.95 17.48
C GLN A 149 4.68 1.70 16.14
N VAL A 150 5.83 2.18 15.67
CA VAL A 150 5.91 2.95 14.41
C VAL A 150 5.82 2.06 13.19
N VAL A 151 6.48 0.90 13.24
CA VAL A 151 6.47 -0.12 12.20
C VAL A 151 5.88 -1.40 12.79
N GLU A 152 4.97 -2.03 12.07
CA GLU A 152 4.39 -3.34 12.38
C GLU A 152 4.58 -4.26 11.18
N GLU A 153 5.26 -5.39 11.39
CA GLU A 153 5.67 -6.32 10.32
C GLU A 153 4.77 -7.55 10.21
N PHE A 154 4.61 -8.04 8.99
CA PHE A 154 3.79 -9.19 8.64
C PHE A 154 4.55 -10.10 7.67
N GLY A 155 4.76 -11.36 8.05
CA GLY A 155 5.51 -12.35 7.27
C GLY A 155 4.75 -12.95 6.06
N CYS A 156 4.03 -12.11 5.32
CA CYS A 156 3.22 -12.46 4.15
C CYS A 156 3.40 -11.42 3.04
N GLY A 157 3.01 -11.75 1.81
CA GLY A 157 3.08 -10.83 0.65
C GLY A 157 1.98 -9.75 0.67
N ALA A 158 2.08 -8.76 -0.23
CA ALA A 158 1.13 -7.64 -0.28
C ALA A 158 -0.31 -8.08 -0.53
N VAL A 159 -0.53 -8.99 -1.48
CA VAL A 159 -1.89 -9.42 -1.85
C VAL A 159 -2.47 -10.36 -0.79
N GLU A 160 -1.65 -11.22 -0.17
CA GLU A 160 -2.05 -12.02 0.99
C GLU A 160 -2.45 -11.15 2.18
N PHE A 161 -1.63 -10.14 2.53
CA PHE A 161 -1.93 -9.18 3.59
C PHE A 161 -3.25 -8.46 3.34
N LEU A 162 -3.46 -7.99 2.10
CA LEU A 162 -4.68 -7.31 1.66
C LEU A 162 -5.92 -8.22 1.72
N ALA A 163 -5.79 -9.45 1.25
CA ALA A 163 -6.84 -10.48 1.36
C ALA A 163 -7.18 -10.74 2.83
N GLY A 164 -6.18 -10.91 3.69
CA GLY A 164 -6.35 -11.10 5.12
C GLY A 164 -7.02 -9.92 5.84
N LEU A 165 -6.76 -8.67 5.43
CA LEU A 165 -7.50 -7.49 5.94
C LEU A 165 -8.98 -7.55 5.54
N VAL A 166 -9.26 -7.78 4.26
CA VAL A 166 -10.64 -7.84 3.73
C VAL A 166 -11.41 -9.05 4.28
N ARG A 167 -10.73 -10.17 4.52
CA ARG A 167 -11.24 -11.38 5.18
C ARG A 167 -11.45 -11.18 6.69
N GLY A 168 -10.72 -10.24 7.30
CA GLY A 168 -10.71 -9.98 8.75
C GLY A 168 -9.88 -10.98 9.57
N THR A 169 -8.93 -11.66 8.93
CA THR A 169 -7.94 -12.54 9.59
C THR A 169 -6.65 -11.81 9.94
N THR A 170 -6.32 -10.74 9.23
CA THR A 170 -5.23 -9.83 9.56
C THR A 170 -5.74 -8.75 10.51
N VAL A 171 -4.98 -8.47 11.58
CA VAL A 171 -5.20 -7.35 12.49
C VAL A 171 -3.90 -6.57 12.52
N SER A 172 -3.96 -5.28 12.20
CA SER A 172 -2.84 -4.35 12.35
C SER A 172 -3.19 -3.35 13.42
N THR A 173 -2.37 -3.28 14.47
CA THR A 173 -2.48 -2.25 15.51
C THR A 173 -2.17 -0.87 14.95
N VAL A 174 -1.28 -0.78 13.97
CA VAL A 174 -0.93 0.47 13.27
C VAL A 174 -2.11 0.98 12.43
N LEU A 175 -2.78 0.13 11.63
CA LEU A 175 -3.98 0.51 10.87
C LEU A 175 -5.23 0.73 11.74
N ALA A 176 -5.29 0.16 12.95
CA ALA A 176 -6.33 0.46 13.92
C ALA A 176 -6.13 1.86 14.53
N GLY A 177 -4.88 2.22 14.81
CA GLY A 177 -4.50 3.44 15.52
C GLY A 177 -4.94 3.38 16.98
N ASP A 178 -6.19 3.73 17.24
CA ASP A 178 -6.80 3.64 18.58
C ASP A 178 -7.32 2.21 18.84
N PRO A 179 -7.05 1.60 20.02
CA PRO A 179 -7.64 0.33 20.42
C PRO A 179 -9.18 0.26 20.34
N GLU A 180 -9.90 1.38 20.47
CA GLU A 180 -11.35 1.43 20.27
C GLU A 180 -11.76 1.00 18.85
N ASN A 181 -10.92 1.25 17.83
CA ASN A 181 -11.17 0.83 16.46
C ASN A 181 -11.06 -0.69 16.25
N LEU A 182 -10.58 -1.46 17.23
CA LEU A 182 -10.66 -2.92 17.24
C LEU A 182 -12.06 -3.43 17.64
N THR A 183 -12.95 -2.55 18.15
CA THR A 183 -14.15 -2.95 18.88
C THR A 183 -15.47 -2.75 18.13
N SER A 184 -15.56 -3.22 16.88
CA SER A 184 -16.81 -3.60 16.16
C SER A 184 -16.49 -3.89 14.69
N PRO A 185 -17.29 -4.71 13.97
CA PRO A 185 -17.18 -4.79 12.51
C PRO A 185 -17.54 -3.41 11.90
N PRO A 186 -16.64 -2.75 11.14
CA PRO A 186 -16.93 -1.46 10.51
C PRO A 186 -18.16 -1.51 9.63
N LEU A 187 -18.89 -0.41 9.55
CA LEU A 187 -19.89 -0.21 8.49
C LEU A 187 -19.25 -0.31 7.09
N ALA A 188 -17.96 0.01 6.98
CA ALA A 188 -17.15 -0.13 5.77
C ALA A 188 -16.93 -1.60 5.34
N ALA A 189 -16.98 -2.59 6.24
CA ALA A 189 -16.88 -4.02 5.89
C ALA A 189 -18.01 -4.48 4.94
N ARG A 190 -19.13 -3.75 4.89
CA ARG A 190 -20.22 -3.99 3.93
C ARG A 190 -19.86 -3.60 2.50
N PHE A 191 -18.74 -2.90 2.31
CA PHE A 191 -18.20 -2.42 1.05
C PHE A 191 -16.70 -2.79 1.01
N PRO A 192 -16.37 -4.10 0.96
CA PRO A 192 -15.00 -4.61 1.09
C PRO A 192 -14.01 -3.99 0.09
N PHE A 193 -14.49 -3.57 -1.08
CA PHE A 193 -13.76 -2.73 -2.03
C PHE A 193 -14.61 -1.54 -2.47
N ARG A 194 -13.97 -0.39 -2.68
CA ARG A 194 -14.56 0.84 -3.23
C ARG A 194 -13.61 1.42 -4.29
N PRO A 195 -13.93 1.34 -5.59
CA PRO A 195 -13.11 1.96 -6.63
C PRO A 195 -13.18 3.50 -6.52
N VAL A 196 -12.07 4.16 -6.88
CA VAL A 196 -12.05 5.56 -7.32
C VAL A 196 -12.74 5.61 -8.69
N SER A 197 -13.45 6.69 -9.06
CA SER A 197 -14.02 6.76 -10.41
C SER A 197 -12.91 6.93 -11.47
N GLU A 198 -13.17 6.53 -12.72
CA GLU A 198 -12.17 6.64 -13.78
C GLU A 198 -11.78 8.10 -14.07
N ASP A 199 -12.76 9.02 -14.09
CA ASP A 199 -12.52 10.45 -14.27
C ASP A 199 -11.72 11.06 -13.10
N ASP A 200 -12.07 10.70 -11.85
CA ASP A 200 -11.32 11.15 -10.66
C ASP A 200 -9.89 10.61 -10.67
N TRP A 201 -9.72 9.34 -11.07
CA TRP A 201 -8.41 8.69 -11.15
C TRP A 201 -7.50 9.40 -12.14
N TRP A 202 -7.93 9.58 -13.38
CA TRP A 202 -7.09 10.23 -14.40
C TRP A 202 -6.80 11.70 -14.08
N SER A 203 -7.73 12.39 -13.39
CA SER A 203 -7.54 13.74 -12.87
C SER A 203 -6.50 13.84 -11.75
N MET A 204 -6.40 12.83 -10.87
CA MET A 204 -5.42 12.83 -9.77
C MET A 204 -4.07 12.21 -10.11
N SER A 205 -4.02 11.27 -11.07
CA SER A 205 -2.84 10.47 -11.38
C SER A 205 -1.97 11.07 -12.49
N THR A 206 -2.44 12.08 -13.22
CA THR A 206 -1.73 12.68 -14.36
C THR A 206 -1.11 14.00 -13.94
N ILE A 207 0.20 14.02 -13.74
CA ILE A 207 0.94 15.19 -13.25
C ILE A 207 1.67 15.88 -14.41
N PRO A 208 1.33 17.13 -14.74
CA PRO A 208 2.02 17.92 -15.76
C PRO A 208 3.51 18.09 -15.44
N ALA A 209 4.34 18.29 -16.47
CA ALA A 209 5.77 18.52 -16.30
C ALA A 209 6.12 19.88 -15.67
N ASP A 210 5.15 20.78 -15.53
CA ASP A 210 5.30 22.12 -14.94
C ASP A 210 4.97 22.13 -13.43
N ASP A 211 4.51 21.01 -12.86
CA ASP A 211 4.07 20.86 -11.46
C ASP A 211 5.05 20.01 -10.58
N GLU A 212 6.30 19.77 -11.05
CA GLU A 212 7.39 19.14 -10.27
C GLU A 212 8.37 20.15 -9.64
#